data_AF-A0A7S2JUX2-F1
#
_entry.id   AF-A0A7S2JUX2-F1
#
_cell.length_a   1.000
_cell.length_b   1.000
_cell.length_c   1.000
_cell.angle_alpha   90.00
_cell.angle_beta   90.00
_cell.angle_gamma   90.00
#
_symmetry.space_group_name_H-M   'P 1'
#
loop_
_entity.id
_entity.type
_entity.pdbx_description
1 polymer ?
#
loop_
_entity_poly.entity_id
_entity_poly.type
_entity_poly.pdbx_seq_one_letter_code
_entity_poly.pdbx_strand_id
1 'polypeptide(L)'
;KHVDAFVAWRIRQQERACEYLGQAVLGGKCSHWSHAPRGPTYTIVLDCRGLRPFHFGRDCRKAIGQLEHVFTHYYPDFVRETLVVNAPKFLTPVWAVVSRMM
;
A
#
# COMPACT_ATOMS: atom_id res chain seq x y z
N LYS A 1 3.71 -17.99 -8.93
CA LYS A 1 2.45 -17.93 -9.72
C LYS A 1 1.36 -17.12 -9.01
N HIS A 2 1.01 -17.37 -7.73
CA HIS A 2 -0.02 -16.58 -7.03
C HIS A 2 0.47 -15.22 -6.48
N VAL A 3 1.69 -15.14 -5.95
CA VAL A 3 2.23 -13.90 -5.36
C VAL A 3 2.40 -12.79 -6.39
N ASP A 4 3.01 -13.08 -7.55
CA ASP A 4 3.27 -12.05 -8.57
C ASP A 4 1.96 -11.50 -9.16
N ALA A 5 0.96 -12.36 -9.33
CA ALA A 5 -0.38 -11.95 -9.77
C ALA A 5 -1.09 -11.07 -8.71
N PHE A 6 -0.93 -11.39 -7.43
CA PHE A 6 -1.44 -10.58 -6.32
C PHE A 6 -0.77 -9.21 -6.27
N VAL A 7 0.56 -9.15 -6.39
CA VAL A 7 1.32 -7.90 -6.41
C VAL A 7 0.87 -7.02 -7.58
N ALA A 8 0.79 -7.59 -8.78
CA ALA A 8 0.32 -6.86 -9.96
C ALA A 8 -1.12 -6.36 -9.79
N TRP A 9 -2.01 -7.16 -9.18
CA TRP A 9 -3.37 -6.72 -8.87
C TRP A 9 -3.37 -5.55 -7.86
N ARG A 10 -2.57 -5.61 -6.79
CA ARG A 10 -2.52 -4.57 -5.76
C ARG A 10 -1.96 -3.25 -6.30
N ILE A 11 -0.97 -3.31 -7.19
CA ILE A 11 -0.43 -2.13 -7.90
C ILE A 11 -1.53 -1.48 -8.75
N ARG A 12 -2.29 -2.26 -9.53
CA ARG A 12 -3.42 -1.71 -10.31
C ARG A 12 -4.49 -1.05 -9.44
N GLN A 13 -4.77 -1.59 -8.25
CA GLN A 13 -5.68 -0.93 -7.31
C GLN A 13 -5.10 0.41 -6.82
N GLN A 14 -3.78 0.49 -6.63
CA GLN A 14 -3.10 1.72 -6.24
C GLN A 14 -3.21 2.78 -7.33
N GLU A 15 -2.90 2.42 -8.57
CA GLU A 15 -2.98 3.32 -9.73
C GLU A 15 -4.37 3.90 -9.90
N ARG A 16 -5.41 3.05 -9.85
CA ARG A 16 -6.82 3.49 -9.92
C ARG A 16 -7.21 4.44 -8.78
N ALA A 17 -6.76 4.17 -7.56
CA ALA A 17 -7.04 5.05 -6.43
C ALA A 17 -6.36 6.41 -6.61
N CYS A 18 -5.11 6.42 -7.07
CA CYS A 18 -4.37 7.64 -7.38
C CYS A 18 -5.05 8.42 -8.52
N GLU A 19 -5.47 7.77 -9.59
CA GLU A 19 -6.22 8.41 -10.70
C GLU A 19 -7.50 9.07 -10.19
N TYR A 20 -8.29 8.34 -9.39
CA TYR A 20 -9.52 8.87 -8.79
C TYR A 20 -9.23 10.11 -7.93
N LEU A 21 -8.22 10.05 -7.07
CA LEU A 21 -7.82 11.18 -6.23
C LEU A 21 -7.30 12.36 -7.07
N GLY A 22 -6.53 12.11 -8.12
CA GLY A 22 -6.08 13.13 -9.06
C GLY A 22 -7.26 13.81 -9.76
N GLN A 23 -8.28 13.06 -10.18
CA GLN A 23 -9.49 13.62 -10.77
C GLN A 23 -10.32 14.41 -9.76
N ALA A 24 -10.56 13.85 -8.57
CA ALA A 24 -11.42 14.42 -7.55
C ALA A 24 -10.80 15.66 -6.87
N VAL A 25 -9.50 15.66 -6.62
CA VAL A 25 -8.80 16.72 -5.87
C VAL A 25 -8.20 17.77 -6.80
N LEU A 26 -7.72 17.39 -7.99
CA LEU A 26 -7.05 18.31 -8.94
C LEU A 26 -7.93 18.69 -10.14
N GLY A 27 -9.24 18.40 -10.07
CA GLY A 27 -10.24 18.84 -11.05
C GLY A 27 -9.98 18.31 -12.47
N GLY A 28 -9.47 17.09 -12.60
CA GLY A 28 -9.21 16.45 -13.89
C GLY A 28 -8.02 17.02 -14.69
N LYS A 29 -7.22 17.94 -14.14
CA LYS A 29 -6.10 18.59 -14.86
C LYS A 29 -4.79 17.81 -14.88
N CYS A 30 -4.73 16.63 -14.25
CA CYS A 30 -3.55 15.78 -14.25
C CYS A 30 -3.77 14.56 -15.14
N SER A 31 -3.41 14.68 -16.43
CA SER A 31 -3.51 13.59 -17.39
C SER A 31 -2.44 12.50 -17.21
N HIS A 32 -1.33 12.79 -16.51
CA HIS A 32 -0.36 11.80 -16.03
C HIS A 32 0.72 12.52 -15.20
N TRP A 33 0.54 12.67 -13.89
CA TRP A 33 1.51 13.16 -12.87
C TRP A 33 2.43 14.36 -13.19
N SER A 34 2.19 15.06 -14.29
CA SER A 34 3.09 16.04 -14.91
C SER A 34 3.14 17.37 -14.17
N HIS A 35 2.13 17.65 -13.34
CA HIS A 35 2.04 18.86 -12.52
C HIS A 35 2.18 18.60 -11.01
N ALA A 36 2.26 17.34 -10.60
CA ALA A 36 2.53 16.92 -9.23
C ALA A 36 3.55 15.77 -9.29
N PRO A 37 4.86 16.07 -9.30
CA PRO A 37 5.90 15.04 -9.44
C PRO A 37 5.90 14.00 -8.30
N ARG A 38 5.15 14.26 -7.22
CA ARG A 38 4.93 13.37 -6.08
C ARG A 38 3.50 12.78 -5.99
N GLY A 39 2.66 13.01 -6.99
CA GLY A 39 1.27 12.53 -7.03
C GLY A 39 0.38 12.95 -5.85
N PRO A 40 -0.82 12.35 -5.69
CA PRO A 40 -1.75 12.64 -4.62
C PRO A 40 -1.30 11.93 -3.35
N THR A 41 -1.34 12.67 -2.25
CA THR A 41 -1.14 12.08 -0.94
C THR A 41 -2.43 11.41 -0.46
N TYR A 42 -2.34 10.20 0.08
CA TYR A 42 -3.47 9.43 0.62
C TYR A 42 -3.14 8.73 1.94
N THR A 43 -4.20 8.32 2.64
CA THR A 43 -4.14 7.53 3.86
C THR A 43 -4.48 6.07 3.53
N ILE A 44 -3.66 5.12 3.99
CA ILE A 44 -3.95 3.69 3.88
C ILE A 44 -4.71 3.25 5.13
N VAL A 45 -5.84 2.58 4.96
CA VAL A 45 -6.56 1.93 6.05
C VAL A 45 -6.42 0.41 5.94
N LEU A 46 -5.79 -0.21 6.94
CA LEU A 46 -5.61 -1.66 7.04
C LEU A 46 -6.60 -2.21 8.06
N ASP A 47 -7.72 -2.76 7.58
CA ASP A 47 -8.63 -3.53 8.44
C ASP A 47 -8.06 -4.92 8.70
N CYS A 48 -7.69 -5.16 9.96
CA CYS A 48 -7.08 -6.39 10.42
C CYS A 48 -8.09 -7.37 11.05
N ARG A 49 -9.40 -7.15 10.86
CA ARG A 49 -10.43 -8.09 11.33
C ARG A 49 -10.22 -9.49 10.75
N GLY A 50 -10.14 -10.48 11.64
CA GLY A 50 -9.94 -11.88 11.24
C GLY A 50 -8.49 -12.22 10.86
N LEU A 51 -7.55 -11.30 11.01
CA LEU A 51 -6.14 -11.57 10.81
C LEU A 51 -5.64 -12.62 11.82
N ARG A 52 -4.95 -13.65 11.33
CA ARG A 52 -4.38 -14.74 12.13
C ARG A 52 -2.87 -14.84 11.88
N PRO A 53 -2.08 -15.36 12.84
CA PRO A 53 -0.62 -15.40 12.71
C PRO A 53 -0.13 -16.11 11.43
N PHE A 54 -0.80 -17.18 11.01
CA PHE A 54 -0.41 -17.94 9.82
C PHE A 54 -0.59 -17.17 8.50
N HIS A 55 -1.33 -16.05 8.48
CA HIS A 55 -1.39 -15.17 7.31
C HIS A 55 -0.04 -14.50 7.01
N PHE A 56 0.87 -14.44 7.98
CA PHE A 56 2.23 -13.91 7.81
C PHE A 56 3.22 -14.98 7.34
N GLY A 57 2.79 -15.87 6.45
CA GLY A 57 3.61 -16.91 5.84
C GLY A 57 4.64 -16.39 4.84
N ARG A 58 5.36 -17.32 4.18
CA ARG A 58 6.41 -17.01 3.19
C ARG A 58 5.90 -16.13 2.05
N ASP A 59 4.73 -16.45 1.51
CA ASP A 59 4.15 -15.75 0.36
C ASP A 59 3.73 -14.32 0.71
N CYS A 60 3.19 -14.11 1.90
CA CYS A 60 2.86 -12.79 2.41
C CYS A 60 4.11 -11.92 2.56
N ARG A 61 5.17 -12.44 3.19
CA ARG A 61 6.44 -11.71 3.32
C ARG A 61 7.08 -11.40 1.96
N LYS A 62 7.00 -12.32 1.01
CA LYS A 62 7.47 -12.09 -0.37
C LYS A 62 6.67 -10.97 -1.06
N ALA A 63 5.34 -10.98 -0.92
CA ALA A 63 4.48 -9.95 -1.48
C ALA A 63 4.75 -8.58 -0.85
N ILE A 64 4.91 -8.51 0.47
CA ILE A 64 5.25 -7.28 1.20
C ILE A 64 6.56 -6.70 0.67
N GLY A 65 7.64 -7.48 0.60
CA GLY A 65 8.93 -6.96 0.11
C GLY A 65 8.88 -6.48 -1.35
N GLN A 66 8.11 -7.15 -2.22
CA GLN A 66 7.91 -6.68 -3.60
C GLN A 66 7.10 -5.38 -3.66
N LEU A 67 6.02 -5.27 -2.88
CA LEU A 67 5.18 -4.07 -2.84
C LEU A 67 5.90 -2.88 -2.20
N GLU A 68 6.66 -3.12 -1.15
CA GLU A 68 7.49 -2.13 -0.48
C GLU A 68 8.53 -1.56 -1.45
N HIS A 69 9.27 -2.42 -2.17
CA HIS A 69 10.19 -1.95 -3.20
C HIS A 69 9.48 -1.05 -4.22
N VAL A 70 8.29 -1.45 -4.69
CA VAL A 70 7.52 -0.67 -5.66
C VAL A 70 7.07 0.68 -5.06
N PHE A 71 6.51 0.68 -3.86
CA PHE A 71 5.96 1.90 -3.26
C PHE A 71 7.06 2.88 -2.84
N THR A 72 8.18 2.39 -2.31
CA THR A 72 9.31 3.25 -1.92
C THR A 72 10.00 3.88 -3.13
N HIS A 73 10.12 3.16 -4.26
CA HIS A 73 10.87 3.66 -5.42
C HIS A 73 10.00 4.41 -6.45
N TYR A 74 8.75 3.98 -6.66
CA TYR A 74 7.89 4.53 -7.71
C TYR A 74 6.74 5.39 -7.19
N TYR A 75 6.43 5.32 -5.88
CA TYR A 75 5.39 6.12 -5.25
C TYR A 75 5.90 6.88 -4.00
N PRO A 76 7.04 7.59 -4.08
CA PRO A 76 7.60 8.29 -2.93
C PRO A 76 6.66 9.42 -2.48
N ASP A 77 6.44 9.53 -1.17
CA ASP A 77 5.61 10.57 -0.53
C ASP A 77 4.10 10.51 -0.82
N PHE A 78 3.60 9.45 -1.46
CA PHE A 78 2.17 9.27 -1.71
C PHE A 78 1.41 8.87 -0.44
N VAL A 79 2.05 8.18 0.51
CA VAL A 79 1.40 7.74 1.75
C VAL A 79 1.64 8.75 2.85
N ARG A 80 0.59 9.43 3.32
CA ARG A 80 0.67 10.32 4.49
C ARG A 80 0.77 9.55 5.79
N GLU A 81 -0.14 8.60 5.95
CA GLU A 81 -0.27 7.80 7.16
C GLU A 81 -0.86 6.43 6.83
N THR A 82 -0.58 5.46 7.69
CA THR A 82 -1.20 4.13 7.64
C THR A 82 -1.98 3.91 8.93
N LEU A 83 -3.29 3.79 8.82
CA LEU A 83 -4.20 3.53 9.92
C LEU A 83 -4.47 2.03 9.99
N VAL A 84 -4.04 1.39 11.09
CA VAL A 84 -4.31 -0.02 11.34
C VAL A 84 -5.51 -0.13 12.28
N VAL A 85 -6.61 -0.70 11.79
CA VAL A 85 -7.87 -0.83 12.55
C VAL A 85 -8.19 -2.30 12.82
N ASN A 86 -8.90 -2.58 13.91
CA ASN A 86 -9.23 -3.95 14.36
C ASN A 86 -7.99 -4.85 14.50
N ALA A 87 -6.84 -4.29 14.90
CA ALA A 87 -5.60 -5.01 15.06
C ALA A 87 -5.73 -6.11 16.14
N PRO A 88 -5.45 -7.39 15.82
CA PRO A 88 -5.35 -8.41 16.86
C PRO A 88 -4.10 -8.16 17.72
N LYS A 89 -4.13 -8.59 18.98
CA LYS A 89 -3.05 -8.33 19.96
C LYS A 89 -1.66 -8.81 19.52
N PHE A 90 -1.60 -9.87 18.70
CA PHE A 90 -0.33 -10.39 18.17
C PHE A 90 0.25 -9.52 17.05
N LEU A 91 -0.50 -8.57 16.50
CA LEU A 91 -0.03 -7.74 15.40
C LEU A 91 1.05 -6.77 15.86
N THR A 92 1.03 -6.29 17.10
CA THR A 92 2.04 -5.36 17.63
C THR A 92 3.49 -5.87 17.46
N PRO A 93 3.86 -7.10 17.89
CA PRO A 93 5.21 -7.62 17.65
C PRO A 93 5.49 -7.94 16.17
N VAL A 94 4.49 -8.32 15.38
CA VAL A 94 4.67 -8.61 13.94
C VAL A 94 4.86 -7.32 13.14
N TRP A 95 4.17 -6.25 13.51
CA TRP A 95 4.25 -4.94 12.90
C TRP A 95 5.65 -4.35 13.05
N ALA A 96 6.32 -4.57 14.17
CA ALA A 96 7.72 -4.16 14.37
C ALA A 96 8.71 -4.83 13.40
N VAL A 97 8.37 -6.00 12.84
CA VAL A 97 9.18 -6.68 11.82
C VAL A 97 8.86 -6.11 10.44
N VAL A 98 7.58 -5.87 10.15
CA VAL A 98 7.13 -5.30 8.86
C VAL A 98 7.56 -3.85 8.70
N SER A 99 7.47 -3.05 9.77
CA SER A 99 7.85 -1.62 9.78
C SER A 99 9.37 -1.40 9.77
N ARG A 100 10.19 -2.46 9.89
CA ARG A 100 11.64 -2.39 9.68
C ARG A 100 12.03 -2.65 8.24
N MET A 101 11.11 -3.21 7.45
CA MET A 101 11.31 -3.46 6.03
C MET A 101 10.86 -2.21 5.26
N MET A 102 9.68 -1.67 5.58
CA MET A 102 9.18 -0.38 5.08
C MET A 102 10.02 0.82 5.53
#